data_AF-A0A6I1MYA0-F1
#
_entry.id   AF-A0A6I1MYA0-F1
#
_cell.length_a   1.000
_cell.length_b   1.000
_cell.length_c   1.000
_cell.angle_alpha   90.00
_cell.angle_beta   90.00
_cell.angle_gamma   90.00
#
_symmetry.space_group_name_H-M   'P 1'
#
loop_
_entity.id
_entity.type
_entity.pdbx_description
1 polymer ?
#
loop_
_entity_poly.entity_id
_entity_poly.type
_entity_poly.pdbx_seq_one_letter_code
_entity_poly.pdbx_strand_id
1 'polypeptide(L)'
;MRFKFETRRHGRCLAEAEHRGDQVVIDIWWDQNTDPKRVEYLLHIKDLPLPKQIPEGGALQDAVRIAVNHFETFKVKDGDDFEFHCSRITMRWDGKLYNKMGG
;
A
#
# COMPACT_ATOMS: atom_id res chain seq x y z
N MET A 1 4.16 10.67 -1.11
CA MET A 1 2.82 11.06 -1.61
C MET A 1 1.77 10.73 -0.56
N ARG A 2 0.74 11.55 -0.37
CA ARG A 2 -0.27 11.37 0.68
C ARG A 2 -1.66 11.20 0.09
N PHE A 3 -2.45 10.31 0.67
CA PHE A 3 -3.80 9.95 0.22
C PHE A 3 -4.76 9.87 1.39
N LYS A 4 -5.91 10.54 1.29
CA LYS A 4 -7.00 10.41 2.27
C LYS A 4 -8.02 9.44 1.73
N PHE A 5 -8.52 8.55 2.58
CA PHE A 5 -9.56 7.58 2.23
C PHE A 5 -10.43 7.27 3.45
N GLU A 6 -11.54 6.58 3.23
CA GLU A 6 -12.49 6.22 4.28
C GLU A 6 -12.83 4.75 4.18
N THR A 7 -12.78 4.04 5.30
CA THR A 7 -13.14 2.63 5.39
C THR A 7 -14.33 2.43 6.31
N ARG A 8 -15.11 1.37 6.08
CA ARG A 8 -16.26 1.05 6.95
C ARG A 8 -15.84 0.72 8.39
N ARG A 9 -14.63 0.19 8.60
CA ARG A 9 -14.17 -0.27 9.93
C ARG A 9 -13.47 0.83 10.73
N HIS A 10 -12.66 1.65 10.08
CA HIS A 10 -11.78 2.62 10.74
C HIS A 10 -12.17 4.08 10.47
N GLY A 11 -13.20 4.32 9.66
CA GLY A 11 -13.59 5.67 9.26
C GLY A 11 -12.49 6.33 8.43
N ARG A 12 -12.20 7.61 8.73
CA ARG A 12 -11.23 8.43 7.99
C ARG A 12 -9.80 7.99 8.26
N CYS A 13 -9.06 7.71 7.18
CA CYS A 13 -7.70 7.21 7.20
C CYS A 13 -6.78 8.07 6.31
N LEU A 14 -5.47 7.99 6.55
CA LEU A 14 -4.43 8.63 5.77
C LEU A 14 -3.38 7.60 5.38
N ALA A 15 -3.06 7.49 4.09
CA ALA A 15 -1.92 6.73 3.62
C ALA A 15 -0.80 7.69 3.18
N GLU A 16 0.42 7.44 3.63
CA GLU A 16 1.63 8.10 3.13
C GLU A 16 2.51 7.06 2.44
N ALA A 17 2.90 7.32 1.19
CA ALA A 17 3.74 6.41 0.41
C ALA A 17 5.02 7.09 -0.08
N GLU A 18 6.14 6.42 0.05
CA GLU A 18 7.47 6.92 -0.30
C GLU A 18 8.30 5.82 -0.96
N HIS A 19 9.10 6.19 -1.96
CA HIS A 19 10.14 5.29 -2.49
C HIS A 19 11.32 5.24 -1.52
N ARG A 20 11.75 4.03 -1.14
CA ARG A 20 12.99 3.80 -0.39
C ARG A 20 13.82 2.77 -1.10
N GLY A 21 14.79 3.20 -1.91
CA GLY A 21 15.59 2.28 -2.72
C GLY A 21 14.75 1.58 -3.79
N ASP A 22 14.67 0.25 -3.73
CA ASP A 22 13.94 -0.62 -4.66
C ASP A 22 12.51 -0.97 -4.19
N GLN A 23 12.09 -0.42 -3.05
CA GLN A 23 10.78 -0.66 -2.46
C GLN A 23 9.97 0.63 -2.30
N VAL A 24 8.65 0.46 -2.19
CA VAL A 24 7.71 1.50 -1.79
C VAL A 24 7.27 1.21 -0.36
N VAL A 25 7.49 2.15 0.54
CA VAL A 25 6.97 2.08 1.91
C VAL A 25 5.65 2.84 1.96
N ILE A 26 4.62 2.24 2.56
CA ILE A 26 3.31 2.84 2.77
C ILE A 26 2.93 2.77 4.25
N ASP A 27 2.75 3.93 4.87
CA ASP A 27 2.19 4.04 6.21
C ASP A 27 0.70 4.36 6.13
N ILE A 28 -0.14 3.54 6.77
CA ILE A 28 -1.57 3.84 6.94
C ILE A 28 -1.83 4.23 8.39
N TRP A 29 -2.43 5.40 8.56
CA TRP A 29 -2.84 5.97 9.84
C TRP A 29 -4.35 6.03 9.96
N TRP A 30 -4.89 5.64 11.11
CA TRP A 30 -6.31 5.76 11.46
C TRP A 30 -6.49 6.21 12.92
N ASP A 31 -7.74 6.48 13.32
CA ASP A 31 -8.09 6.98 14.67
C ASP A 31 -7.37 8.31 15.05
N GLN A 32 -7.02 9.14 14.06
CA GLN A 32 -6.18 10.33 14.24
C GLN A 32 -6.70 11.39 15.22
N ASN A 33 -8.00 11.39 15.52
CA ASN A 33 -8.62 12.38 16.41
C ASN A 33 -8.64 11.94 17.89
N THR A 34 -8.28 10.69 18.18
CA THR A 34 -8.35 10.13 19.53
C THR A 34 -7.00 9.58 19.99
N ASP A 35 -6.49 8.61 19.26
CA ASP A 35 -5.24 7.91 19.55
C ASP A 35 -4.71 7.36 18.22
N PRO A 36 -3.75 8.05 17.58
CA PRO A 36 -3.36 7.75 16.22
C PRO A 36 -2.65 6.40 16.14
N LYS A 37 -3.23 5.49 15.37
CA LYS A 37 -2.68 4.16 15.12
C LYS A 37 -2.02 4.09 13.76
N ARG A 38 -1.01 3.24 13.62
CA ARG A 38 -0.21 3.07 12.41
C ARG A 38 -0.03 1.60 12.05
N VAL A 39 -0.05 1.33 10.74
CA VAL A 39 0.40 0.07 10.15
C VAL A 39 1.34 0.40 9.00
N GLU A 40 2.41 -0.35 8.86
CA GLU A 40 3.43 -0.14 7.83
C GLU A 40 3.37 -1.27 6.78
N TYR A 41 3.51 -0.88 5.52
CA TYR A 41 3.53 -1.79 4.38
C TYR A 41 4.81 -1.59 3.57
N LEU A 42 5.59 -2.64 3.37
CA LEU A 42 6.75 -2.64 2.49
C LEU A 42 6.40 -3.35 1.19
N LEU A 43 6.34 -2.61 0.09
CA LEU A 43 6.11 -3.15 -1.25
C LEU A 43 7.42 -3.26 -2.02
N HIS A 44 7.87 -4.49 -2.26
CA HIS A 44 8.98 -4.76 -3.16
C HIS A 44 8.48 -4.91 -4.59
N ILE A 45 9.02 -4.09 -5.50
CA ILE A 45 8.76 -4.19 -6.94
C ILE A 45 10.01 -4.79 -7.58
N LYS A 46 10.02 -6.10 -7.80
CA LYS A 46 11.19 -6.80 -8.37
C LYS A 46 11.34 -6.51 -9.86
N ASP A 47 12.50 -5.98 -10.25
CA ASP A 47 12.69 -5.34 -11.54
C ASP A 47 13.95 -5.76 -12.33
N LEU A 48 13.73 -6.17 -13.59
CA LEU A 48 14.63 -6.02 -14.74
C LEU A 48 13.98 -5.05 -15.76
N PRO A 49 14.72 -4.14 -16.41
CA PRO A 49 14.20 -2.98 -17.16
C PRO A 49 13.24 -3.35 -18.31
N LEU A 50 12.15 -2.57 -18.49
CA LEU A 50 11.20 -2.70 -19.59
C LEU A 50 10.73 -1.33 -20.14
N PRO A 51 10.39 -1.24 -21.44
CA PRO A 51 10.15 0.02 -22.16
C PRO A 51 8.80 0.72 -21.88
N LYS A 52 7.99 0.28 -20.92
CA LYS A 52 6.61 0.79 -20.67
C LYS A 52 6.25 0.90 -19.18
N GLN A 53 7.16 1.38 -18.35
CA GLN A 53 6.85 1.65 -16.94
C GLN A 53 5.81 2.77 -16.81
N ILE A 54 4.87 2.59 -15.88
CA ILE A 54 4.02 3.69 -15.41
C ILE A 54 4.90 4.78 -14.76
N PRO A 55 4.53 6.07 -14.88
CA PRO A 55 5.25 7.13 -14.18
C PRO A 55 5.32 6.87 -12.67
N GLU A 56 6.37 7.37 -12.02
CA GLU A 56 6.65 7.20 -10.58
C GLU A 56 5.43 7.49 -9.69
N GLY A 57 4.76 8.63 -9.90
CA GLY A 57 3.55 8.97 -9.14
C GLY A 57 2.39 7.99 -9.35
N GLY A 58 2.33 7.35 -10.52
CA GLY A 58 1.37 6.28 -10.79
C GLY A 58 1.71 4.99 -10.04
N ALA A 59 3.00 4.65 -9.93
CA ALA A 59 3.46 3.50 -9.15
C ALA A 59 3.16 3.65 -7.65
N LEU A 60 3.41 4.84 -7.09
CA LEU A 60 3.06 5.14 -5.69
C LEU A 60 1.55 5.04 -5.44
N GLN A 61 0.75 5.55 -6.37
CA GLN A 61 -0.71 5.47 -6.27
C GLN A 61 -1.21 4.02 -6.27
N ASP A 62 -0.67 3.18 -7.16
CA ASP A 62 -1.07 1.78 -7.26
C ASP A 62 -0.59 0.98 -6.03
N ALA A 63 0.61 1.26 -5.52
CA ALA A 63 1.13 0.70 -4.27
C ALA A 63 0.24 1.04 -3.07
N VAL A 64 -0.25 2.28 -2.99
CA VAL A 64 -1.20 2.69 -1.95
C VAL A 64 -2.53 1.96 -2.08
N ARG A 65 -3.05 1.81 -3.29
CA ARG A 65 -4.29 1.06 -3.51
C ARG A 65 -4.14 -0.39 -2.99
N ILE A 66 -2.99 -1.03 -3.24
CA ILE A 66 -2.66 -2.38 -2.76
C ILE A 66 -2.74 -2.43 -1.22
N ALA A 67 -2.04 -1.52 -0.55
CA ALA A 67 -2.03 -1.43 0.91
C ALA A 67 -3.43 -1.17 1.48
N VAL A 68 -4.16 -0.19 0.93
CA VAL A 68 -5.53 0.17 1.34
C VAL A 68 -6.47 -1.02 1.21
N ASN A 69 -6.39 -1.77 0.12
CA ASN A 69 -7.26 -2.92 -0.05
C ASN A 69 -6.97 -4.02 1.00
N HIS A 70 -5.69 -4.28 1.30
CA HIS A 70 -5.36 -5.22 2.37
C HIS A 70 -5.87 -4.73 3.72
N PHE A 71 -5.64 -3.46 4.05
CA PHE A 71 -6.12 -2.80 5.26
C PHE A 71 -7.65 -2.89 5.43
N GLU A 72 -8.42 -2.71 4.36
CA GLU A 72 -9.88 -2.86 4.37
C GLU A 72 -10.35 -4.31 4.57
N THR A 73 -9.62 -5.26 3.98
CA THR A 73 -10.03 -6.66 3.90
C THR A 73 -9.70 -7.43 5.18
N PHE A 74 -8.52 -7.19 5.74
CA PHE A 74 -7.98 -7.94 6.87
C PHE A 74 -8.09 -7.17 8.18
N LYS A 75 -8.01 -7.88 9.31
CA LYS A 75 -7.95 -7.25 10.63
C LYS A 75 -6.50 -6.89 10.93
N VAL A 76 -6.19 -5.61 10.84
CA VAL A 76 -4.89 -5.05 11.25
C VAL A 76 -4.93 -4.56 12.70
N LYS A 77 -3.77 -4.52 13.34
CA LYS A 77 -3.55 -3.93 14.66
C LYS A 77 -2.57 -2.76 14.54
N ASP A 78 -2.58 -1.94 15.58
CA ASP A 78 -1.58 -0.87 15.71
C ASP A 78 -0.18 -1.46 15.86
N GLY A 79 0.77 -0.91 15.11
CA GLY A 79 2.15 -1.37 15.05
C GLY A 79 2.40 -2.59 14.15
N ASP A 80 1.39 -3.11 13.45
CA ASP A 80 1.60 -4.20 12.48
C ASP A 80 2.51 -3.73 11.32
N ASP A 81 3.32 -4.67 10.83
CA ASP A 81 4.12 -4.54 9.61
C ASP A 81 3.77 -5.66 8.63
N PHE A 82 3.70 -5.32 7.35
CA PHE A 82 3.41 -6.26 6.27
C PHE A 82 4.38 -6.08 5.11
N GLU A 83 4.98 -7.18 4.68
CA GLU A 83 5.83 -7.20 3.49
C GLU A 83 5.09 -7.84 2.31
N PHE A 84 5.05 -7.12 1.19
CA PHE A 84 4.44 -7.57 -0.05
C PHE A 84 5.48 -7.60 -1.16
N HIS A 85 5.60 -8.75 -1.82
CA HIS A 85 6.34 -8.86 -3.07
C HIS A 85 5.37 -8.82 -4.23
N CYS A 86 5.44 -7.75 -5.02
CA CYS A 86 4.63 -7.59 -6.21
C CYS A 86 5.50 -7.68 -7.46
N SER A 87 4.96 -8.29 -8.52
CA SER A 87 5.51 -8.15 -9.86
C SER A 87 5.38 -6.71 -10.35
N ARG A 88 6.32 -6.25 -11.19
CA ARG A 88 6.36 -4.90 -11.75
C ARG A 88 4.99 -4.45 -12.30
N ILE A 89 4.54 -3.27 -11.88
CA ILE A 89 3.25 -2.70 -12.27
C ILE A 89 3.36 -2.12 -13.69
N THR A 90 2.95 -2.88 -14.70
CA THR A 90 2.98 -2.45 -16.11
C THR A 90 1.65 -1.89 -16.61
N MET A 91 0.62 -1.89 -15.75
CA MET A 91 -0.74 -1.41 -16.04
C MET A 91 -1.35 -0.89 -14.73
N ARG A 92 -2.24 0.10 -14.82
CA ARG A 92 -2.96 0.64 -13.65
C ARG A 92 -3.67 -0.47 -12.89
N TRP A 93 -3.43 -0.54 -11.58
CA TRP A 93 -4.04 -1.57 -10.74
C TRP A 93 -5.52 -1.24 -10.46
N ASP A 94 -6.42 -2.09 -10.98
CA ASP A 94 -7.88 -1.93 -10.90
C ASP A 94 -8.57 -2.79 -9.82
N GLY A 95 -7.83 -3.56 -9.00
CA GLY A 95 -8.37 -4.69 -8.23
C GLY A 95 -8.34 -4.62 -6.70
N LYS A 96 -8.94 -5.65 -6.07
CA LYS A 96 -8.82 -6.08 -4.66
C LYS A 96 -7.97 -7.37 -4.58
N LEU A 97 -6.93 -7.40 -3.72
CA LEU A 97 -6.07 -8.54 -3.41
C LEU A 97 -6.81 -9.67 -2.68
N TYR A 98 -6.72 -10.87 -3.23
CA TYR A 98 -7.06 -12.13 -2.56
C TYR A 98 -5.83 -13.04 -2.70
N ASN A 99 -5.05 -13.13 -1.61
CA ASN A 99 -3.90 -14.01 -1.36
C ASN A 99 -3.15 -14.65 -2.55
N LYS A 100 -1.86 -14.33 -2.65
CA LYS A 100 -0.80 -15.34 -2.83
C LYS A 100 0.33 -15.06 -1.84
N MET A 101 0.09 -15.36 -0.57
CA MET A 101 1.19 -15.68 0.35
C MET A 101 1.71 -17.07 -0.01
N GLY A 102 2.97 -17.14 -0.42
CA GLY A 102 3.81 -18.35 -0.38
C GLY A 102 3.46 -19.48 -1.37
N GLY A 103 4.41 -19.79 -2.24
CA GLY A 103 4.62 -21.17 -2.68
C GLY A 103 5.47 -21.91 -1.64
#